data_AF-A0A0Q4BCQ6-F1
#
_entry.id   AF-A0A0Q4BCQ6-F1
#
_cell.length_a   1.000
_cell.length_b   1.000
_cell.length_c   1.000
_cell.angle_alpha   90.00
_cell.angle_beta   90.00
_cell.angle_gamma   90.00
#
_symmetry.space_group_name_H-M   'P 1'
#
loop_
_entity.id
_entity.type
_entity.pdbx_description
1 polymer ?
#
loop_
_entity_poly.entity_id
_entity_poly.type
_entity_poly.pdbx_seq_one_letter_code
_entity_poly.pdbx_strand_id
1 'polypeptide(L)'
;MQRTRSNLDTFFTYAHTTEPSASQFLTVKEGLESHGYVRKIVHEILCSAGKMYKFLCRCNPWDEIRPKRDTKWYVVPDALFPFEKEMESFSKYLQSEPMNSVMRKKQIYQSEKALRILCYEKNIRNVWDIDTGCFVILERYLKESSLETRRCVMYSLGRFVEYHTGNDVLHRYQLSKELKFDFEATSQWKRMMESADRYLEDCKERGFTEVSRRNLRTNLTTAIRRLFRYFGPLDPEEVTMHHFRLYRNMSTDLKDRTIKINLCNMGKMLEFVTGANPYAKAKIVWTKQSIDRTWVFKDEWKAIFGSATTVERVALVLCAGMGLRRNEVATLKLSDICGNTMTIRGKGHGAGKIVEKEIPKSVMAVIQAYLPERELILRKYGDRYHDSLIVPPFYSHGERTLNTYVGNLIAEASARAGVKATCHTFRRFYCMNLLDNGFELDTVRRMMRHSSVEITLESYVCADPRKLKTATDSVDDALFG
;
A
#
# COMPACT_ATOMS: atom_id res chain seq x y z
N MET A 1 -25.12 -7.05 -13.51
CA MET A 1 -25.89 -7.49 -14.70
C MET A 1 -25.02 -7.57 -15.95
N GLN A 2 -24.25 -6.54 -16.30
CA GLN A 2 -23.46 -6.49 -17.55
C GLN A 2 -22.47 -7.66 -17.74
N ARG A 3 -21.77 -8.07 -16.68
CA ARG A 3 -20.86 -9.23 -16.69
C ARG A 3 -21.54 -10.58 -16.90
N THR A 4 -22.72 -10.76 -16.30
CA THR A 4 -23.52 -12.00 -16.47
C THR A 4 -24.00 -12.13 -17.90
N ARG A 5 -24.46 -11.03 -18.50
CA ARG A 5 -24.87 -10.98 -19.91
C ARG A 5 -23.72 -11.36 -20.85
N SER A 6 -22.56 -10.70 -20.70
CA SER A 6 -21.37 -11.00 -21.50
C SER A 6 -20.92 -12.47 -21.37
N ASN A 7 -20.99 -13.04 -20.16
CA ASN A 7 -20.68 -14.46 -19.96
C ASN A 7 -21.65 -15.39 -20.68
N LEU A 8 -22.95 -15.08 -20.67
CA LEU A 8 -23.97 -15.88 -21.37
C LEU A 8 -23.84 -15.75 -22.89
N ASP A 9 -23.61 -14.54 -23.40
CA ASP A 9 -23.36 -14.32 -24.83
C ASP A 9 -22.15 -15.16 -25.29
N THR A 10 -21.07 -15.14 -24.51
CA THR A 10 -19.87 -15.95 -24.77
C THR A 10 -20.16 -17.45 -24.67
N PHE A 11 -20.99 -17.89 -23.73
CA PHE A 11 -21.38 -19.31 -23.63
C PHE A 11 -22.11 -19.77 -24.88
N PHE A 12 -23.07 -18.97 -25.37
CA PHE A 12 -23.87 -19.32 -26.56
C PHE A 12 -23.10 -19.18 -27.87
N THR A 13 -21.98 -18.44 -27.91
CA THR A 13 -21.07 -18.46 -29.08
C THR A 13 -20.50 -19.84 -29.36
N TYR A 14 -20.27 -20.66 -28.32
CA TYR A 14 -19.66 -21.99 -28.45
C TYR A 14 -20.66 -23.12 -28.20
N ALA A 15 -21.92 -22.81 -27.89
CA ALA A 15 -22.96 -23.80 -27.66
C ALA A 15 -23.64 -24.14 -28.99
N HIS A 16 -23.60 -25.41 -29.40
CA HIS A 16 -24.20 -25.87 -30.65
C HIS A 16 -25.72 -26.11 -30.58
N THR A 17 -26.27 -26.15 -29.38
CA THR A 17 -27.71 -26.33 -29.13
C THR A 17 -28.16 -25.43 -27.97
N THR A 18 -29.45 -25.33 -27.70
CA THR A 18 -30.01 -24.68 -26.49
C THR A 18 -30.45 -25.69 -25.42
N GLU A 19 -30.21 -26.98 -25.65
CA GLU A 19 -30.63 -28.04 -24.73
C GLU A 19 -29.69 -28.12 -23.53
N PRO A 20 -30.22 -28.16 -22.29
CA PRO A 20 -29.40 -28.23 -21.09
C PRO A 20 -28.81 -29.63 -20.92
N SER A 21 -27.61 -29.87 -21.49
CA SER A 21 -26.91 -31.15 -21.36
C SER A 21 -25.46 -31.00 -20.87
N ALA A 22 -24.97 -32.02 -20.16
CA ALA A 22 -23.58 -32.09 -19.71
C ALA A 22 -22.59 -32.08 -20.88
N SER A 23 -22.95 -32.76 -21.99
CA SER A 23 -22.13 -32.80 -23.20
C SER A 23 -21.92 -31.42 -23.80
N GLN A 24 -22.97 -30.59 -23.89
CA GLN A 24 -22.87 -29.21 -24.37
C GLN A 24 -21.89 -28.37 -23.54
N PHE A 25 -21.95 -28.49 -22.21
CA PHE A 25 -21.04 -27.75 -21.33
C PHE A 25 -19.58 -28.19 -21.48
N LEU A 26 -19.32 -29.47 -21.80
CA LEU A 26 -17.97 -29.96 -22.12
C LEU A 26 -17.48 -29.38 -23.46
N THR A 27 -18.32 -29.40 -24.49
CA THR A 27 -17.98 -28.82 -25.79
C THR A 27 -17.70 -27.33 -25.71
N VAL A 28 -18.54 -26.58 -24.96
CA VAL A 28 -18.30 -25.14 -24.72
C VAL A 28 -17.00 -24.93 -23.94
N LYS A 29 -16.73 -25.76 -22.93
CA LYS A 29 -15.48 -25.67 -22.15
C LYS A 29 -14.25 -25.88 -23.04
N GLU A 30 -14.25 -26.92 -23.88
CA GLU A 30 -13.16 -27.23 -24.82
C GLU A 30 -13.00 -26.13 -25.89
N GLY A 31 -14.11 -25.60 -26.39
CA GLY A 31 -14.11 -24.45 -27.30
C GLY A 31 -13.47 -23.21 -26.67
N LEU A 32 -13.81 -22.91 -25.41
CA LEU A 32 -13.22 -21.77 -24.70
C LEU A 32 -11.72 -22.01 -24.38
N GLU A 33 -11.35 -23.21 -23.95
CA GLU A 33 -9.96 -23.54 -23.62
C GLU A 33 -9.06 -23.54 -24.88
N SER A 34 -9.54 -24.06 -26.00
CA SER A 34 -8.82 -24.02 -27.30
C SER A 34 -8.65 -22.61 -27.84
N HIS A 35 -9.57 -21.69 -27.55
CA HIS A 35 -9.49 -20.27 -27.91
C HIS A 35 -8.71 -19.42 -26.88
N GLY A 36 -7.98 -20.06 -25.96
CA GLY A 36 -7.04 -19.37 -25.06
C GLY A 36 -7.68 -18.72 -23.83
N TYR A 37 -8.94 -19.05 -23.49
CA TYR A 37 -9.54 -18.55 -22.26
C TYR A 37 -8.90 -19.21 -21.04
N VAL A 38 -8.49 -18.39 -20.08
CA VAL A 38 -7.90 -18.87 -18.81
C VAL A 38 -8.95 -19.62 -18.00
N ARG A 39 -8.57 -20.74 -17.38
CA ARG A 39 -9.42 -21.65 -16.60
C ARG A 39 -10.44 -20.97 -15.66
N LYS A 40 -10.06 -19.84 -15.06
CA LYS A 40 -10.95 -19.06 -14.18
C LYS A 40 -12.12 -18.43 -14.93
N ILE A 41 -11.87 -17.85 -16.10
CA ILE A 41 -12.90 -17.20 -16.94
C ILE A 41 -13.83 -18.27 -17.52
N VAL A 42 -13.26 -19.37 -18.01
CA VAL A 42 -14.02 -20.55 -18.47
C VAL A 42 -14.98 -21.01 -17.37
N HIS A 43 -14.49 -21.16 -16.13
CA HIS A 43 -15.32 -21.55 -15.00
C HIS A 43 -16.43 -20.54 -14.66
N GLU A 44 -16.17 -19.23 -14.74
CA GLU A 44 -17.16 -18.19 -14.49
C GLU A 44 -18.27 -18.16 -15.56
N ILE A 45 -17.92 -18.38 -16.83
CA ILE A 45 -18.85 -18.48 -17.95
C ILE A 45 -19.78 -19.68 -17.75
N LEU A 46 -19.22 -20.86 -17.54
CA LEU A 46 -19.98 -22.10 -17.32
C LEU A 46 -20.85 -22.02 -16.05
N CYS A 47 -20.37 -21.40 -14.97
CA CYS A 47 -21.20 -21.16 -13.78
C CYS A 47 -22.37 -20.20 -14.03
N SER A 48 -22.18 -19.20 -14.90
CA SER A 48 -23.25 -18.24 -15.24
C SER A 48 -24.34 -18.94 -16.06
N ALA A 49 -23.95 -19.75 -17.05
CA ALA A 49 -24.87 -20.57 -17.83
C ALA A 49 -25.59 -21.64 -16.99
N GLY A 50 -24.89 -22.32 -16.08
CA GLY A 50 -25.49 -23.29 -15.17
C GLY A 50 -26.56 -22.67 -14.25
N LYS A 51 -26.32 -21.45 -13.76
CA LYS A 51 -27.34 -20.70 -12.97
C LYS A 51 -28.55 -20.30 -13.82
N MET A 52 -28.34 -19.93 -15.08
CA MET A 52 -29.41 -19.61 -16.01
C MET A 52 -30.29 -20.84 -16.29
N TYR A 53 -29.70 -21.99 -16.64
CA TYR A 53 -30.47 -23.23 -16.85
C TYR A 53 -31.16 -23.70 -15.57
N LYS A 54 -30.53 -23.50 -14.40
CA LYS A 54 -31.19 -23.79 -13.12
C LYS A 54 -32.44 -22.96 -12.89
N PHE A 55 -32.42 -21.71 -13.34
CA PHE A 55 -33.56 -20.80 -13.24
C PHE A 55 -34.65 -21.12 -14.27
N LEU A 56 -34.27 -21.34 -15.54
CA LEU A 56 -35.20 -21.53 -16.66
C LEU A 56 -35.75 -22.96 -16.77
N CYS A 57 -34.87 -23.96 -16.60
CA CYS A 57 -35.15 -25.37 -16.90
C CYS A 57 -35.13 -26.25 -15.65
N ARG A 58 -34.95 -25.66 -14.46
CA ARG A 58 -34.82 -26.36 -13.15
C ARG A 58 -33.75 -27.46 -13.10
N CYS A 59 -32.79 -27.46 -14.02
CA CYS A 59 -31.64 -28.36 -14.06
C CYS A 59 -30.33 -27.56 -14.14
N ASN A 60 -29.24 -28.10 -13.62
CA ASN A 60 -27.93 -27.46 -13.73
C ASN A 60 -26.89 -28.46 -14.25
N PRO A 61 -26.79 -28.66 -15.57
CA PRO A 61 -25.88 -29.63 -16.17
C PRO A 61 -24.41 -29.38 -15.79
N TRP A 62 -24.04 -28.12 -15.55
CA TRP A 62 -22.70 -27.77 -15.08
C TRP A 62 -22.39 -28.31 -13.69
N ASP A 63 -23.38 -28.39 -12.78
CA ASP A 63 -23.15 -28.92 -11.44
C ASP A 63 -22.83 -30.43 -11.44
N GLU A 64 -23.27 -31.16 -12.48
CA GLU A 64 -23.05 -32.60 -12.63
C GLU A 64 -21.61 -32.92 -13.05
N ILE A 65 -21.04 -32.11 -13.95
CA ILE A 65 -19.71 -32.36 -14.54
C ILE A 65 -18.61 -31.44 -14.01
N ARG A 66 -18.94 -30.32 -13.38
CA ARG A 66 -17.89 -29.45 -12.82
C ARG A 66 -17.10 -30.25 -11.79
N PRO A 67 -15.79 -30.03 -11.68
CA PRO A 67 -15.03 -30.57 -10.56
C PRO A 67 -15.74 -30.12 -9.29
N LYS A 68 -16.33 -31.09 -8.56
CA LYS A 68 -16.88 -30.79 -7.24
C LYS A 68 -15.72 -30.16 -6.47
N ARG A 69 -15.97 -29.03 -5.81
CA ARG A 69 -15.02 -28.55 -4.79
C ARG A 69 -14.86 -29.73 -3.87
N ASP A 70 -13.68 -30.34 -3.86
CA ASP A 70 -13.45 -31.42 -2.94
C ASP A 70 -13.43 -30.79 -1.55
N THR A 71 -14.59 -30.81 -0.93
CA THR A 71 -14.78 -30.44 0.47
C THR A 71 -14.34 -31.60 1.35
N LYS A 72 -13.90 -32.73 0.78
CA LYS A 72 -13.24 -33.78 1.55
C LYS A 72 -11.95 -33.21 2.12
N TRP A 73 -12.10 -32.89 3.38
CA TRP A 73 -11.05 -32.79 4.35
C TRP A 73 -10.21 -34.07 4.37
N TYR A 74 -8.92 -33.91 4.63
CA TYR A 74 -8.10 -35.02 5.11
C TYR A 74 -8.72 -35.58 6.40
N VAL A 75 -8.74 -36.91 6.56
CA VAL A 75 -9.21 -37.56 7.79
C VAL A 75 -8.27 -37.16 8.91
N VAL A 76 -8.72 -36.30 9.82
CA VAL A 76 -7.87 -35.86 10.92
C VAL A 76 -7.70 -37.00 11.89
N PRO A 77 -6.45 -37.40 12.20
CA PRO A 77 -6.19 -38.45 13.16
C PRO A 77 -6.81 -38.13 14.51
N ASP A 78 -7.37 -39.13 15.17
CA ASP A 78 -7.82 -39.00 16.54
C ASP A 78 -6.60 -39.04 17.47
N ALA A 79 -6.04 -37.86 17.72
CA ALA A 79 -4.82 -37.66 18.49
C ALA A 79 -5.11 -36.85 19.76
N LEU A 80 -4.32 -37.11 20.81
CA LEU A 80 -4.36 -36.35 22.05
C LEU A 80 -4.14 -34.85 21.75
N PHE A 81 -5.04 -34.00 22.24
CA PHE A 81 -5.09 -32.59 21.88
C PHE A 81 -4.81 -31.70 23.10
N PRO A 82 -3.53 -31.32 23.35
CA PRO A 82 -3.15 -30.58 24.56
C PRO A 82 -3.44 -29.07 24.50
N PHE A 83 -4.11 -28.57 23.45
CA PHE A 83 -4.28 -27.14 23.16
C PHE A 83 -5.65 -26.57 23.56
N GLU A 84 -6.41 -27.25 24.42
CA GLU A 84 -7.78 -26.84 24.77
C GLU A 84 -7.83 -25.42 25.36
N LYS A 85 -6.94 -25.11 26.32
CA LYS A 85 -6.87 -23.79 26.96
C LYS A 85 -6.44 -22.69 25.98
N GLU A 86 -5.49 -22.99 25.12
CA GLU A 86 -4.98 -22.08 24.10
C GLU A 86 -6.04 -21.78 23.03
N MET A 87 -6.84 -22.79 22.65
CA MET A 87 -7.95 -22.63 21.72
C MET A 87 -9.10 -21.82 22.32
N GLU A 88 -9.41 -21.98 23.61
CA GLU A 88 -10.39 -21.14 24.31
C GLU A 88 -9.96 -19.67 24.36
N SER A 89 -8.69 -19.41 24.71
CA SER A 89 -8.13 -18.06 24.70
C SER A 89 -8.17 -17.43 23.31
N PHE A 90 -7.78 -18.20 22.28
CA PHE A 90 -7.82 -17.75 20.88
C PHE A 90 -9.27 -17.48 20.40
N SER A 91 -10.23 -18.30 20.83
CA SER A 91 -11.66 -18.09 20.53
C SER A 91 -12.16 -16.76 21.12
N LYS A 92 -11.80 -16.44 22.36
CA LYS A 92 -12.13 -15.15 23.00
C LYS A 92 -11.49 -13.96 22.26
N TYR A 93 -10.23 -14.08 21.85
CA TYR A 93 -9.56 -13.07 21.02
C TYR A 93 -10.29 -12.86 19.68
N LEU A 94 -10.69 -13.93 18.99
CA LEU A 94 -11.42 -13.78 17.73
C LEU A 94 -12.80 -13.12 17.91
N GLN A 95 -13.40 -13.17 19.10
CA GLN A 95 -14.67 -12.50 19.39
C GLN A 95 -14.54 -10.97 19.51
N SER A 96 -13.39 -10.45 19.95
CA SER A 96 -13.13 -9.01 20.02
C SER A 96 -12.73 -8.39 18.67
N GLU A 97 -12.41 -9.22 17.68
CA GLU A 97 -12.02 -8.79 16.33
C GLU A 97 -13.24 -8.46 15.44
N PRO A 98 -13.14 -7.45 14.54
CA PRO A 98 -14.21 -7.04 13.64
C PRO A 98 -14.41 -8.03 12.47
N MET A 99 -14.89 -9.24 12.77
CA MET A 99 -15.07 -10.34 11.81
C MET A 99 -16.48 -10.95 11.90
N ASN A 100 -16.98 -11.56 10.82
CA ASN A 100 -18.28 -12.23 10.84
C ASN A 100 -18.23 -13.59 11.57
N SER A 101 -19.39 -14.06 12.06
CA SER A 101 -19.48 -15.29 12.87
C SER A 101 -19.07 -16.56 12.12
N VAL A 102 -19.34 -16.62 10.82
CA VAL A 102 -18.99 -17.76 9.95
C VAL A 102 -17.47 -17.88 9.79
N MET A 103 -16.77 -16.77 9.57
CA MET A 103 -15.31 -16.74 9.45
C MET A 103 -14.64 -17.04 10.80
N ARG A 104 -15.21 -16.60 11.93
CA ARG A 104 -14.73 -16.97 13.28
C ARG A 104 -14.76 -18.48 13.49
N LYS A 105 -15.93 -19.10 13.28
CA LYS A 105 -16.08 -20.56 13.37
C LYS A 105 -15.11 -21.29 12.43
N LYS A 106 -14.92 -20.75 11.22
CA LYS A 106 -13.98 -21.31 10.24
C LYS A 106 -12.53 -21.22 10.74
N GLN A 107 -12.07 -20.11 11.30
CA GLN A 107 -10.69 -19.98 11.81
C GLN A 107 -10.44 -20.95 12.97
N ILE A 108 -11.34 -21.01 13.95
CA ILE A 108 -11.23 -21.93 15.10
C ILE A 108 -11.14 -23.38 14.62
N TYR A 109 -12.07 -23.79 13.76
CA TYR A 109 -12.13 -25.14 13.22
C TYR A 109 -10.87 -25.52 12.44
N GLN A 110 -10.35 -24.61 11.61
CA GLN A 110 -9.17 -24.88 10.78
C GLN A 110 -7.89 -24.94 11.63
N SER A 111 -7.77 -24.10 12.65
CA SER A 111 -6.64 -24.12 13.60
C SER A 111 -6.60 -25.42 14.41
N GLU A 112 -7.74 -25.83 14.98
CA GLU A 112 -7.83 -27.06 15.79
C GLU A 112 -7.37 -28.29 14.99
N LYS A 113 -7.88 -28.40 13.76
CA LYS A 113 -7.56 -29.51 12.87
C LYS A 113 -6.09 -29.50 12.42
N ALA A 114 -5.53 -28.33 12.12
CA ALA A 114 -4.12 -28.20 11.79
C ALA A 114 -3.24 -28.66 12.95
N LEU A 115 -3.59 -28.23 14.17
CA LEU A 115 -2.92 -28.65 15.39
C LEU A 115 -3.03 -30.16 15.62
N ARG A 116 -4.20 -30.78 15.41
CA ARG A 116 -4.35 -32.25 15.51
C ARG A 116 -3.44 -33.02 14.55
N ILE A 117 -3.28 -32.55 13.31
CA ILE A 117 -2.33 -33.15 12.34
C ILE A 117 -0.89 -33.02 12.86
N LEU A 118 -0.54 -31.86 13.41
CA LEU A 118 0.80 -31.61 13.95
C LEU A 118 1.07 -32.43 15.23
N CYS A 119 0.08 -32.59 16.11
CA CYS A 119 0.16 -33.49 17.26
C CYS A 119 0.42 -34.93 16.82
N TYR A 120 -0.27 -35.40 15.77
CA TYR A 120 -0.10 -36.75 15.26
C TYR A 120 1.28 -36.97 14.61
N GLU A 121 1.71 -36.09 13.70
CA GLU A 121 2.94 -36.29 12.92
C GLU A 121 4.24 -35.91 13.64
N LYS A 122 4.22 -34.84 14.44
CA LYS A 122 5.44 -34.27 15.07
C LYS A 122 5.37 -34.30 16.60
N ASN A 123 4.32 -34.90 17.19
CA ASN A 123 4.08 -34.94 18.65
C ASN A 123 4.19 -33.55 19.30
N ILE A 124 3.70 -32.50 18.61
CA ILE A 124 3.70 -31.14 19.14
C ILE A 124 2.77 -31.07 20.35
N ARG A 125 3.30 -30.59 21.47
CA ARG A 125 2.52 -30.41 22.71
C ARG A 125 2.45 -28.97 23.18
N ASN A 126 3.28 -28.09 22.61
CA ASN A 126 3.32 -26.67 22.95
C ASN A 126 3.27 -25.80 21.69
N VAL A 127 2.68 -24.60 21.80
CA VAL A 127 2.54 -23.66 20.69
C VAL A 127 3.90 -23.14 20.24
N TRP A 128 4.86 -23.03 21.16
CA TRP A 128 6.23 -22.58 20.88
C TRP A 128 7.02 -23.55 19.97
N ASP A 129 6.59 -24.82 19.89
CA ASP A 129 7.24 -25.84 19.05
C ASP A 129 6.76 -25.79 17.58
N ILE A 130 5.79 -24.91 17.27
CA ILE A 130 5.24 -24.74 15.93
C ILE A 130 6.16 -23.81 15.12
N ASP A 131 7.02 -24.44 14.31
CA ASP A 131 7.98 -23.78 13.42
C ASP A 131 7.56 -23.81 11.94
N THR A 132 8.42 -23.28 11.06
CA THR A 132 8.20 -23.28 9.60
C THR A 132 8.12 -24.70 9.01
N GLY A 133 8.76 -25.69 9.64
CA GLY A 133 8.69 -27.10 9.24
C GLY A 133 7.29 -27.69 9.43
N CYS A 134 6.54 -27.22 10.42
CA CYS A 134 5.15 -27.64 10.64
C CYS A 134 4.24 -27.26 9.47
N PHE A 135 4.47 -26.11 8.84
CA PHE A 135 3.73 -25.68 7.65
C PHE A 135 4.06 -26.52 6.41
N VAL A 136 5.28 -27.08 6.31
CA VAL A 136 5.66 -28.03 5.25
C VAL A 136 4.87 -29.34 5.41
N ILE A 137 4.72 -29.84 6.64
CA ILE A 137 3.93 -31.04 6.93
C ILE A 137 2.47 -30.81 6.53
N LEU A 138 1.87 -29.70 6.94
CA LEU A 138 0.48 -29.38 6.59
C LEU A 138 0.27 -29.27 5.08
N GLU A 139 1.25 -28.74 4.35
CA GLU A 139 1.17 -28.70 2.89
C GLU A 139 1.13 -30.10 2.26
N ARG A 140 1.92 -31.04 2.77
CA ARG A 140 1.89 -32.45 2.34
C ARG A 140 0.51 -33.07 2.56
N TYR A 141 -0.10 -32.82 3.71
CA TYR A 141 -1.43 -33.33 4.07
C TYR A 141 -2.56 -32.70 3.25
N LEU A 142 -2.39 -31.45 2.82
CA LEU A 142 -3.39 -30.70 2.08
C LEU A 142 -3.13 -30.70 0.57
N LYS A 143 -2.23 -31.55 0.07
CA LYS A 143 -1.81 -31.59 -1.35
C LYS A 143 -3.00 -31.76 -2.31
N GLU A 144 -3.95 -32.60 -1.94
CA GLU A 144 -5.17 -32.89 -2.72
C GLU A 144 -6.32 -31.91 -2.41
N SER A 145 -6.18 -31.07 -1.38
CA SER A 145 -7.17 -30.07 -1.02
C SER A 145 -7.12 -28.84 -1.93
N SER A 146 -8.27 -28.16 -2.03
CA SER A 146 -8.38 -26.91 -2.79
C SER A 146 -7.39 -25.84 -2.31
N LEU A 147 -6.94 -24.96 -3.23
CA LEU A 147 -6.04 -23.85 -2.90
C LEU A 147 -6.64 -22.92 -1.83
N GLU A 148 -7.96 -22.72 -1.86
CA GLU A 148 -8.70 -21.92 -0.88
C GLU A 148 -8.62 -22.57 0.51
N THR A 149 -8.84 -23.89 0.60
CA THR A 149 -8.71 -24.67 1.84
C THR A 149 -7.29 -24.59 2.39
N ARG A 150 -6.27 -24.84 1.56
CA ARG A 150 -4.85 -24.76 1.94
C ARG A 150 -4.50 -23.41 2.55
N ARG A 151 -4.85 -22.32 1.87
CA ARG A 151 -4.61 -20.97 2.37
C ARG A 151 -5.34 -20.70 3.67
N CYS A 152 -6.59 -21.16 3.78
CA CYS A 152 -7.38 -20.93 4.98
C CYS A 152 -6.79 -21.68 6.19
N VAL A 153 -6.33 -22.92 6.02
CA VAL A 153 -5.67 -23.71 7.07
C VAL A 153 -4.37 -23.02 7.51
N MET A 154 -3.49 -22.72 6.55
CA MET A 154 -2.19 -22.07 6.82
C MET A 154 -2.37 -20.72 7.51
N TYR A 155 -3.32 -19.90 7.05
CA TYR A 155 -3.62 -18.62 7.67
C TYR A 155 -4.18 -18.76 9.09
N SER A 156 -5.11 -19.69 9.31
CA SER A 156 -5.73 -19.87 10.62
C SER A 156 -4.72 -20.36 11.66
N LEU A 157 -3.85 -21.30 11.28
CA LEU A 157 -2.74 -21.73 12.15
C LEU A 157 -1.72 -20.61 12.37
N GLY A 158 -1.33 -19.90 11.32
CA GLY A 158 -0.39 -18.77 11.43
C GLY A 158 -0.87 -17.73 12.43
N ARG A 159 -2.15 -17.33 12.32
CA ARG A 159 -2.77 -16.36 13.22
C ARG A 159 -2.90 -16.87 14.66
N PHE A 160 -3.16 -18.18 14.84
CA PHE A 160 -3.17 -18.81 16.16
C PHE A 160 -1.78 -18.74 16.82
N VAL A 161 -0.72 -19.08 16.08
CA VAL A 161 0.66 -19.05 16.61
C VAL A 161 1.11 -17.63 16.89
N GLU A 162 0.81 -16.68 16.00
CA GLU A 162 1.13 -15.26 16.17
C GLU A 162 0.46 -14.68 17.42
N TYR A 163 -0.81 -15.02 17.68
CA TYR A 163 -1.53 -14.58 18.88
C TYR A 163 -0.87 -15.05 20.18
N HIS A 164 -0.48 -16.32 20.27
CA HIS A 164 0.07 -16.90 21.50
C HIS A 164 1.56 -16.62 21.70
N THR A 165 2.33 -16.48 20.62
CA THR A 165 3.79 -16.41 20.68
C THR A 165 4.36 -15.05 20.27
N GLY A 166 3.56 -14.19 19.64
CA GLY A 166 4.00 -12.96 18.99
C GLY A 166 4.83 -13.19 17.72
N ASN A 167 5.07 -14.45 17.32
CA ASN A 167 5.89 -14.79 16.17
C ASN A 167 5.03 -15.07 14.93
N ASP A 168 5.26 -14.31 13.87
CA ASP A 168 4.63 -14.58 12.56
C ASP A 168 5.38 -15.70 11.81
N VAL A 169 5.14 -16.94 12.25
CA VAL A 169 5.73 -18.16 11.67
C VAL A 169 5.24 -18.37 10.23
N LEU A 170 4.00 -17.97 9.93
CA LEU A 170 3.44 -18.10 8.58
C LEU A 170 4.15 -17.18 7.59
N HIS A 171 4.39 -15.92 7.95
CA HIS A 171 5.17 -15.01 7.13
C HIS A 171 6.59 -15.52 6.93
N ARG A 172 7.25 -16.04 7.99
CA ARG A 172 8.57 -16.68 7.86
C ARG A 172 8.56 -17.90 6.96
N TYR A 173 7.51 -18.72 6.97
CA TYR A 173 7.34 -19.86 6.07
C TYR A 173 7.05 -19.42 4.62
N GLN A 174 6.26 -18.36 4.44
CA GLN A 174 6.04 -17.76 3.13
C GLN A 174 7.33 -17.18 2.57
N LEU A 175 8.10 -16.47 3.39
CA LEU A 175 9.44 -15.98 3.06
C LEU A 175 10.42 -17.13 2.78
N SER A 176 10.38 -18.24 3.54
CA SER A 176 11.26 -19.39 3.31
C SER A 176 10.92 -20.14 2.01
N LYS A 177 9.65 -20.14 1.60
CA LYS A 177 9.22 -20.55 0.26
C LYS A 177 9.59 -19.56 -0.84
N GLU A 178 9.61 -18.27 -0.52
CA GLU A 178 10.12 -17.23 -1.41
C GLU A 178 11.65 -17.28 -1.51
N LEU A 179 12.36 -17.92 -0.56
CA LEU A 179 13.83 -18.04 -0.51
C LEU A 179 14.44 -19.21 -1.29
N LYS A 180 13.75 -19.71 -2.33
CA LYS A 180 14.41 -20.41 -3.44
C LYS A 180 14.12 -19.68 -4.75
N PHE A 181 14.65 -18.47 -4.87
CA PHE A 181 14.78 -17.83 -6.18
C PHE A 181 16.09 -18.32 -6.81
N ASP A 182 16.06 -19.51 -7.42
CA ASP A 182 17.19 -20.06 -8.18
C ASP A 182 17.74 -19.07 -9.21
N PHE A 183 16.92 -18.09 -9.64
CA PHE A 183 17.34 -17.03 -10.54
C PHE A 183 18.32 -16.01 -9.93
N GLU A 184 18.35 -15.75 -8.61
CA GLU A 184 19.31 -14.76 -8.06
C GLU A 184 20.77 -15.25 -8.14
N ALA A 185 20.96 -16.56 -8.28
CA ALA A 185 22.26 -17.16 -8.55
C ALA A 185 22.65 -17.16 -10.05
N THR A 186 21.70 -16.88 -10.95
CA THR A 186 21.93 -16.92 -12.40
C THR A 186 22.82 -15.78 -12.89
N SER A 187 23.50 -15.98 -14.02
CA SER A 187 24.29 -14.94 -14.68
C SER A 187 23.43 -13.76 -15.12
N GLN A 188 22.20 -14.02 -15.58
CA GLN A 188 21.26 -12.98 -16.02
C GLN A 188 20.88 -12.04 -14.86
N TRP A 189 20.66 -12.57 -13.66
CA TRP A 189 20.39 -11.72 -12.49
C TRP A 189 21.56 -10.81 -12.15
N LYS A 190 22.78 -11.37 -12.12
CA LYS A 190 24.01 -10.59 -11.88
C LYS A 190 24.15 -9.47 -12.90
N ARG A 191 23.99 -9.78 -14.19
CA ARG A 191 24.07 -8.81 -15.29
C ARG A 191 22.99 -7.72 -15.22
N MET A 192 21.78 -8.07 -14.81
CA MET A 192 20.69 -7.10 -14.61
C MET A 192 20.95 -6.18 -13.41
N MET A 193 21.53 -6.71 -12.33
CA MET A 193 21.91 -5.91 -11.16
C MET A 193 23.13 -5.02 -11.41
N GLU A 194 24.13 -5.50 -12.14
CA GLU A 194 25.27 -4.68 -12.61
C GLU A 194 24.78 -3.53 -13.51
N SER A 195 23.78 -3.80 -14.35
CA SER A 195 23.11 -2.79 -15.18
C SER A 195 22.41 -1.71 -14.33
N ALA A 196 21.74 -2.12 -13.24
CA ALA A 196 21.17 -1.19 -12.27
C ALA A 196 22.24 -0.37 -11.55
N ASP A 197 23.38 -0.98 -11.19
CA ASP A 197 24.49 -0.32 -10.50
C ASP A 197 25.17 0.73 -11.39
N ARG A 198 25.45 0.40 -12.65
CA ARG A 198 25.96 1.37 -13.64
C ARG A 198 25.00 2.54 -13.83
N TYR A 199 23.70 2.27 -13.93
CA TYR A 199 22.70 3.32 -14.06
C TYR A 199 22.61 4.22 -12.81
N LEU A 200 22.83 3.66 -11.61
CA LEU A 200 22.88 4.44 -10.38
C LEU A 200 24.11 5.36 -10.30
N GLU A 201 25.24 4.94 -10.89
CA GLU A 201 26.43 5.79 -11.00
C GLU A 201 26.22 6.92 -12.02
N ASP A 202 25.62 6.65 -13.19
CA ASP A 202 25.16 7.71 -14.12
C ASP A 202 24.24 8.71 -13.41
N CYS A 203 23.29 8.23 -12.62
CA CYS A 203 22.41 9.10 -11.84
C CYS A 203 23.21 9.96 -10.85
N LYS A 204 24.29 9.44 -10.26
CA LYS A 204 25.16 10.19 -9.35
C LYS A 204 25.91 11.30 -10.09
N GLU A 205 26.47 11.01 -11.26
CA GLU A 205 27.15 12.00 -12.12
C GLU A 205 26.19 13.11 -12.56
N ARG A 206 24.91 12.76 -12.80
CA ARG A 206 23.83 13.71 -13.09
C ARG A 206 23.33 14.49 -11.88
N GLY A 207 23.92 14.28 -10.71
CA GLY A 207 23.66 15.02 -9.47
C GLY A 207 22.53 14.47 -8.59
N PHE A 208 22.04 13.24 -8.80
CA PHE A 208 20.98 12.69 -7.96
C PHE A 208 21.44 12.57 -6.50
N THR A 209 20.57 12.98 -5.57
CA THR A 209 20.85 12.86 -4.13
C THR A 209 20.98 11.41 -3.71
N GLU A 210 21.72 11.14 -2.63
CA GLU A 210 21.91 9.79 -2.09
C GLU A 210 20.57 9.10 -1.77
N VAL A 211 19.63 9.84 -1.18
CA VAL A 211 18.27 9.35 -0.89
C VAL A 211 17.53 8.95 -2.18
N SER A 212 17.65 9.76 -3.24
CA SER A 212 17.01 9.47 -4.52
C SER A 212 17.60 8.21 -5.16
N ARG A 213 18.92 8.05 -5.11
CA ARG A 213 19.62 6.85 -5.61
C ARG A 213 19.27 5.60 -4.80
N ARG A 214 19.20 5.71 -3.47
CA ARG A 214 18.77 4.61 -2.59
C ARG A 214 17.35 4.14 -2.91
N ASN A 215 16.41 5.09 -3.05
CA ASN A 215 15.03 4.77 -3.44
C ASN A 215 14.95 4.17 -4.84
N LEU A 216 15.73 4.69 -5.79
CA LEU A 216 15.81 4.16 -7.15
C LEU A 216 16.33 2.72 -7.16
N ARG A 217 17.40 2.42 -6.40
CA ARG A 217 17.92 1.06 -6.21
C ARG A 217 16.82 0.11 -5.72
N THR A 218 16.15 0.47 -4.63
CA THR A 218 15.07 -0.36 -4.06
C THR A 218 13.95 -0.60 -5.08
N ASN A 219 13.54 0.43 -5.83
CA ASN A 219 12.51 0.31 -6.86
C ASN A 219 12.97 -0.59 -8.02
N LEU A 220 14.20 -0.44 -8.50
CA LEU A 220 14.77 -1.26 -9.57
C LEU A 220 14.88 -2.73 -9.13
N THR A 221 15.46 -3.01 -7.97
CA THR A 221 15.57 -4.38 -7.46
C THR A 221 14.20 -5.04 -7.31
N THR A 222 13.21 -4.30 -6.79
CA THR A 222 11.83 -4.81 -6.67
C THR A 222 11.20 -5.05 -8.05
N ALA A 223 11.43 -4.15 -9.00
CA ALA A 223 10.91 -4.28 -10.37
C ALA A 223 11.53 -5.49 -11.08
N ILE A 224 12.85 -5.62 -11.04
CA ILE A 224 13.62 -6.71 -11.67
C ILE A 224 13.24 -8.06 -11.07
N ARG A 225 13.21 -8.18 -9.74
CA ARG A 225 12.78 -9.42 -9.06
C ARG A 225 11.39 -9.87 -9.51
N ARG A 226 10.47 -8.92 -9.65
CA ARG A 226 9.12 -9.24 -10.10
C ARG A 226 9.07 -9.58 -11.59
N LEU A 227 9.90 -8.96 -12.42
CA LEU A 227 10.06 -9.32 -13.83
C LEU A 227 10.53 -10.78 -13.96
N PHE A 228 11.59 -11.14 -13.24
CA PHE A 228 12.17 -12.49 -13.24
C PHE A 228 11.17 -13.54 -12.73
N ARG A 229 10.36 -13.18 -11.73
CA ARG A 229 9.26 -14.03 -11.25
C ARG A 229 8.22 -14.35 -12.32
N TYR A 230 7.97 -13.41 -13.24
CA TYR A 230 6.95 -13.56 -14.26
C TYR A 230 7.44 -14.27 -15.52
N PHE A 231 8.70 -14.06 -15.90
CA PHE A 231 9.22 -14.48 -17.21
C PHE A 231 10.46 -15.36 -17.13
N GLY A 232 11.01 -15.59 -15.94
CA GLY A 232 12.29 -16.27 -15.75
C GLY A 232 13.50 -15.33 -15.88
N PRO A 233 14.73 -15.87 -15.79
CA PRO A 233 15.95 -15.12 -16.02
C PRO A 233 15.96 -14.52 -17.42
N LEU A 234 16.20 -13.21 -17.51
CA LEU A 234 16.25 -12.47 -18.77
C LEU A 234 17.47 -11.56 -18.78
N ASP A 235 18.14 -11.50 -19.92
CA ASP A 235 19.16 -10.50 -20.20
C ASP A 235 18.52 -9.12 -20.49
N PRO A 236 19.21 -7.99 -20.21
CA PRO A 236 18.70 -6.65 -20.50
C PRO A 236 18.16 -6.48 -21.93
N GLU A 237 18.82 -7.07 -22.93
CA GLU A 237 18.47 -6.96 -24.35
C GLU A 237 17.20 -7.75 -24.71
N GLU A 238 16.85 -8.78 -23.93
CA GLU A 238 15.67 -9.61 -24.15
C GLU A 238 14.39 -8.94 -23.61
N VAL A 239 14.52 -7.90 -22.79
CA VAL A 239 13.37 -7.24 -22.17
C VAL A 239 12.61 -6.38 -23.19
N THR A 240 11.57 -6.95 -23.79
CA THR A 240 10.69 -6.24 -24.75
C THR A 240 9.51 -5.49 -24.11
N MET A 241 8.80 -4.71 -24.94
CA MET A 241 7.55 -4.04 -24.57
C MET A 241 6.42 -5.00 -24.14
N HIS A 242 6.44 -6.27 -24.59
CA HIS A 242 5.45 -7.27 -24.18
C HIS A 242 5.62 -7.63 -22.71
N HIS A 243 6.87 -7.75 -22.22
CA HIS A 243 7.14 -7.97 -20.80
C HIS A 243 6.57 -6.85 -19.93
N PHE A 244 6.69 -5.59 -20.37
CA PHE A 244 6.14 -4.43 -19.66
C PHE A 244 4.61 -4.44 -19.58
N ARG A 245 3.93 -4.77 -20.69
CA ARG A 245 2.46 -4.89 -20.73
C ARG A 245 1.97 -6.02 -19.83
N LEU A 246 2.61 -7.18 -19.90
CA LEU A 246 2.26 -8.34 -19.09
C LEU A 246 2.59 -8.12 -17.62
N TYR A 247 3.73 -7.52 -17.27
CA TYR A 247 4.06 -7.13 -15.90
C TYR A 247 2.96 -6.26 -15.29
N ARG A 248 2.48 -5.25 -16.03
CA ARG A 248 1.38 -4.38 -15.58
C ARG A 248 0.10 -5.19 -15.33
N ASN A 249 -0.26 -6.07 -16.25
CA ASN A 249 -1.49 -6.87 -16.16
C ASN A 249 -1.44 -7.92 -15.04
N MET A 250 -0.25 -8.46 -14.72
CA MET A 250 -0.06 -9.46 -13.68
C MET A 250 0.13 -8.87 -12.28
N SER A 251 0.52 -7.58 -12.17
CA SER A 251 0.76 -6.91 -10.89
C SER A 251 -0.53 -6.36 -10.24
N THR A 252 -1.60 -7.16 -10.21
CA THR A 252 -2.91 -6.72 -9.67
C THR A 252 -2.91 -6.45 -8.17
N ASP A 253 -1.86 -6.88 -7.46
CA ASP A 253 -1.63 -6.66 -6.03
C ASP A 253 -1.08 -5.27 -5.70
N LEU A 254 -0.65 -4.50 -6.71
CA LEU A 254 -0.06 -3.17 -6.53
C LEU A 254 -0.98 -2.06 -7.07
N LYS A 255 -0.86 -0.86 -6.50
CA LYS A 255 -1.49 0.34 -7.06
C LYS A 255 -0.84 0.70 -8.40
N ASP A 256 -1.63 1.16 -9.38
CA ASP A 256 -1.11 1.59 -10.69
C ASP A 256 0.07 2.56 -10.59
N ARG A 257 0.03 3.50 -9.64
CA ARG A 257 1.14 4.44 -9.40
C ARG A 257 2.46 3.71 -9.10
N THR A 258 2.43 2.67 -8.27
CA THR A 258 3.61 1.88 -7.91
C THR A 258 4.13 1.11 -9.12
N ILE A 259 3.24 0.44 -9.85
CA ILE A 259 3.58 -0.29 -11.08
C ILE A 259 4.22 0.66 -12.09
N LYS A 260 3.60 1.84 -12.29
CA LYS A 260 4.10 2.87 -13.21
C LYS A 260 5.51 3.33 -12.84
N ILE A 261 5.78 3.58 -11.56
CA ILE A 261 7.12 3.97 -11.09
C ILE A 261 8.14 2.87 -11.35
N ASN A 262 7.81 1.62 -11.00
CA ASN A 262 8.69 0.47 -11.21
C ASN A 262 9.05 0.31 -12.69
N LEU A 263 8.03 0.29 -13.56
CA LEU A 263 8.22 0.16 -15.00
C LEU A 263 8.97 1.37 -15.59
N CYS A 264 8.61 2.60 -15.22
CA CYS A 264 9.31 3.79 -15.71
C CYS A 264 10.81 3.77 -15.36
N ASN A 265 11.15 3.45 -14.11
CA ASN A 265 12.55 3.40 -13.67
C ASN A 265 13.31 2.27 -14.40
N MET A 266 12.72 1.08 -14.51
CA MET A 266 13.32 -0.04 -15.23
C MET A 266 13.49 0.27 -16.72
N GLY A 267 12.52 0.94 -17.35
CA GLY A 267 12.59 1.37 -18.75
C GLY A 267 13.72 2.35 -19.01
N LYS A 268 13.95 3.31 -18.11
CA LYS A 268 15.08 4.26 -18.20
C LYS A 268 16.43 3.57 -17.98
N MET A 269 16.50 2.62 -17.06
CA MET A 269 17.70 1.81 -16.86
C MET A 269 18.03 0.99 -18.12
N LEU A 270 17.03 0.33 -18.71
CA LEU A 270 17.21 -0.44 -19.94
C LEU A 270 17.59 0.45 -21.12
N GLU A 271 17.02 1.66 -21.21
CA GLU A 271 17.41 2.67 -22.20
C GLU A 271 18.88 3.07 -22.08
N PHE A 272 19.36 3.30 -20.86
CA PHE A 272 20.76 3.60 -20.59
C PHE A 272 21.70 2.46 -21.00
N VAL A 273 21.31 1.21 -20.77
CA VAL A 273 22.18 0.04 -21.02
C VAL A 273 22.09 -0.48 -22.46
N THR A 274 20.91 -0.49 -23.06
CA THR A 274 20.63 -1.13 -24.35
C THR A 274 20.36 -0.13 -25.48
N GLY A 275 20.21 1.16 -25.17
CA GLY A 275 19.79 2.19 -26.12
C GLY A 275 18.29 2.16 -26.48
N ALA A 276 17.53 1.17 -26.00
CA ALA A 276 16.10 1.06 -26.24
C ALA A 276 15.31 1.21 -24.93
N ASN A 277 14.18 1.93 -24.98
CA ASN A 277 13.26 2.06 -23.86
C ASN A 277 11.98 1.21 -24.08
N PRO A 278 11.90 -0.02 -23.53
CA PRO A 278 10.73 -0.89 -23.73
C PRO A 278 9.46 -0.33 -23.07
N TYR A 279 9.60 0.44 -21.98
CA TYR A 279 8.48 1.11 -21.32
C TYR A 279 7.82 2.14 -22.25
N ALA A 280 8.62 2.99 -22.91
CA ALA A 280 8.12 3.97 -23.86
C ALA A 280 7.42 3.28 -25.05
N LYS A 281 8.02 2.21 -25.59
CA LYS A 281 7.44 1.40 -26.68
C LYS A 281 6.14 0.69 -26.28
N ALA A 282 5.96 0.36 -25.00
CA ALA A 282 4.79 -0.36 -24.52
C ALA A 282 3.48 0.42 -24.63
N LYS A 283 3.52 1.77 -24.69
CA LYS A 283 2.34 2.65 -24.81
C LYS A 283 1.23 2.28 -23.81
N ILE A 284 1.61 2.06 -22.55
CA ILE A 284 0.69 1.62 -21.49
C ILE A 284 -0.29 2.76 -21.15
N VAL A 285 -1.59 2.46 -21.22
CA VAL A 285 -2.66 3.36 -20.79
C VAL A 285 -2.84 3.22 -19.28
N TRP A 286 -2.83 4.37 -18.59
CA TRP A 286 -2.99 4.45 -17.15
C TRP A 286 -4.33 5.09 -16.80
N THR A 287 -5.09 4.48 -15.92
CA THR A 287 -6.31 5.07 -15.38
C THR A 287 -5.94 6.30 -14.54
N LYS A 288 -6.63 7.43 -14.75
CA LYS A 288 -6.51 8.58 -13.84
C LYS A 288 -7.03 8.15 -12.47
N GLN A 289 -6.13 8.06 -11.49
CA GLN A 289 -6.52 7.73 -10.13
C GLN A 289 -7.16 8.96 -9.47
N SER A 290 -8.35 8.80 -8.89
CA SER A 290 -8.91 9.79 -7.98
C SER A 290 -8.01 9.89 -6.76
N ILE A 291 -7.48 11.08 -6.50
CA ILE A 291 -6.69 11.33 -5.29
C ILE A 291 -7.69 11.61 -4.18
N ASP A 292 -7.89 10.64 -3.27
CA ASP A 292 -8.61 10.89 -2.03
C ASP A 292 -7.84 11.91 -1.19
N ARG A 293 -8.49 13.02 -0.85
CA ARG A 293 -7.88 14.14 -0.13
C ARG A 293 -8.65 14.36 1.14
N THR A 294 -7.92 14.29 2.25
CA THR A 294 -8.45 14.77 3.53
C THR A 294 -8.31 16.28 3.63
N TRP A 295 -9.39 16.91 4.08
CA TRP A 295 -9.51 18.34 4.33
C TRP A 295 -9.60 18.57 5.83
N VAL A 296 -9.15 19.75 6.26
CA VAL A 296 -9.32 20.27 7.61
C VAL A 296 -9.89 21.67 7.45
N PHE A 297 -10.98 21.98 8.12
CA PHE A 297 -11.61 23.30 8.13
C PHE A 297 -11.40 24.03 9.45
N LYS A 298 -11.93 25.26 9.57
CA LYS A 298 -11.68 26.14 10.72
C LYS A 298 -12.09 25.52 12.06
N ASP A 299 -13.20 24.80 12.11
CA ASP A 299 -13.69 24.20 13.37
C ASP A 299 -12.87 22.96 13.77
N GLU A 300 -12.54 22.09 12.82
CA GLU A 300 -11.62 20.98 13.03
C GLU A 300 -10.23 21.47 13.46
N TRP A 301 -9.73 22.55 12.84
CA TRP A 301 -8.49 23.19 13.25
C TRP A 301 -8.54 23.66 14.71
N LYS A 302 -9.62 24.34 15.13
CA LYS A 302 -9.77 24.79 16.52
C LYS A 302 -9.76 23.61 17.49
N ALA A 303 -10.45 22.51 17.17
CA ALA A 303 -10.49 21.31 18.00
C ALA A 303 -9.10 20.63 18.10
N ILE A 304 -8.40 20.47 16.98
CA ILE A 304 -7.06 19.88 16.93
C ILE A 304 -6.06 20.76 17.68
N PHE A 305 -6.05 22.06 17.42
CA PHE A 305 -5.11 22.99 18.05
C PHE A 305 -5.38 23.16 19.55
N GLY A 306 -6.65 23.18 19.95
CA GLY A 306 -7.06 23.28 21.36
C GLY A 306 -6.60 22.10 22.20
N SER A 307 -6.68 20.88 21.65
CA SER A 307 -6.27 19.62 22.30
C SER A 307 -4.81 19.22 22.07
N ALA A 308 -4.03 20.04 21.38
CA ALA A 308 -2.60 19.80 21.11
C ALA A 308 -1.71 20.19 22.31
N THR A 309 -0.70 19.37 22.58
CA THR A 309 0.42 19.69 23.48
C THR A 309 1.28 20.81 22.89
N THR A 310 2.18 21.39 23.71
CA THR A 310 3.04 22.51 23.28
C THR A 310 3.86 22.18 22.02
N VAL A 311 4.53 21.03 21.99
CA VAL A 311 5.36 20.61 20.85
C VAL A 311 4.52 20.30 19.59
N GLU A 312 3.33 19.71 19.75
CA GLU A 312 2.42 19.47 18.64
C GLU A 312 1.88 20.79 18.08
N ARG A 313 1.57 21.77 18.94
CA ARG A 313 1.17 23.11 18.50
C ARG A 313 2.23 23.76 17.64
N VAL A 314 3.52 23.63 17.98
CA VAL A 314 4.63 24.11 17.14
C VAL A 314 4.60 23.43 15.76
N ALA A 315 4.53 22.10 15.71
CA ALA A 315 4.47 21.37 14.44
C ALA A 315 3.24 21.79 13.59
N LEU A 316 2.09 21.98 14.23
CA LEU A 316 0.84 22.42 13.61
C LEU A 316 0.97 23.83 13.03
N VAL A 317 1.43 24.84 13.79
CA VAL A 317 1.54 26.21 13.28
C VAL A 317 2.60 26.36 12.19
N LEU A 318 3.66 25.56 12.23
CA LEU A 318 4.64 25.54 11.14
C LEU A 318 4.03 24.97 9.85
N CYS A 319 3.15 23.97 9.93
CA CYS A 319 2.45 23.44 8.76
C CYS A 319 1.29 24.34 8.30
N ALA A 320 0.41 24.76 9.21
CA ALA A 320 -0.84 25.45 8.95
C ALA A 320 -0.74 26.98 8.90
N GLY A 321 0.26 27.58 9.57
CA GLY A 321 0.47 29.03 9.62
C GLY A 321 1.65 29.49 8.76
N MET A 322 2.69 28.65 8.63
CA MET A 322 3.87 28.96 7.80
C MET A 322 3.89 28.21 6.47
N GLY A 323 3.02 27.21 6.29
CA GLY A 323 3.01 26.40 5.09
C GLY A 323 4.33 25.68 4.88
N LEU A 324 4.92 25.04 5.91
CA LEU A 324 6.13 24.24 5.77
C LEU A 324 5.81 22.79 5.36
N ARG A 325 6.75 22.11 4.67
CA ARG A 325 6.68 20.66 4.44
C ARG A 325 7.20 19.91 5.67
N ARG A 326 6.77 18.66 5.86
CA ARG A 326 7.21 17.80 6.97
C ARG A 326 8.73 17.80 7.17
N ASN A 327 9.50 17.64 6.09
CA ASN A 327 10.96 17.64 6.19
C ASN A 327 11.51 19.01 6.57
N GLU A 328 10.94 20.09 6.03
CA GLU A 328 11.35 21.47 6.37
C GLU A 328 11.09 21.76 7.86
N VAL A 329 9.97 21.27 8.42
CA VAL A 329 9.69 21.36 9.86
C VAL A 329 10.69 20.54 10.67
N ALA A 330 10.98 19.31 10.23
CA ALA A 330 11.89 18.42 10.92
C ALA A 330 13.33 18.93 10.92
N THR A 331 13.80 19.57 9.85
CA THR A 331 15.19 20.03 9.74
C THR A 331 15.38 21.51 10.06
N LEU A 332 14.35 22.20 10.55
CA LEU A 332 14.43 23.61 10.93
C LEU A 332 15.26 23.76 12.21
N LYS A 333 16.29 24.59 12.18
CA LYS A 333 17.15 24.87 13.35
C LYS A 333 16.73 26.14 14.08
N LEU A 334 17.14 26.28 15.34
CA LEU A 334 16.94 27.56 16.05
C LEU A 334 17.72 28.69 15.38
N SER A 335 18.95 28.42 14.93
CA SER A 335 19.76 29.36 14.15
C SER A 335 19.12 29.81 12.82
N ASP A 336 18.11 29.10 12.30
CA ASP A 336 17.37 29.54 11.12
C ASP A 336 16.29 30.59 11.45
N ILE A 337 16.04 30.90 12.73
CA ILE A 337 15.07 31.91 13.18
C ILE A 337 15.84 33.15 13.67
N CYS A 338 15.64 34.28 13.00
CA CYS A 338 16.31 35.55 13.32
C CYS A 338 15.28 36.67 13.47
N GLY A 339 15.03 37.11 14.70
CA GLY A 339 13.98 38.09 14.99
C GLY A 339 12.61 37.59 14.51
N ASN A 340 12.01 38.30 13.54
CA ASN A 340 10.71 37.95 12.97
C ASN A 340 10.81 37.21 11.63
N THR A 341 11.99 36.72 11.24
CA THR A 341 12.18 35.97 9.99
C THR A 341 12.66 34.55 10.24
N MET A 342 12.30 33.66 9.31
CA MET A 342 12.69 32.25 9.29
C MET A 342 13.33 31.90 7.95
N THR A 343 14.53 31.35 8.00
CA THR A 343 15.26 30.83 6.85
C THR A 343 14.86 29.39 6.60
N ILE A 344 14.29 29.12 5.43
CA ILE A 344 13.73 27.81 5.10
C ILE A 344 14.55 27.18 3.97
N ARG A 345 15.09 26.01 4.25
CA ARG A 345 15.91 25.24 3.31
C ARG A 345 15.04 24.20 2.59
N GLY A 346 14.59 24.54 1.37
CA GLY A 346 13.75 23.69 0.54
C GLY A 346 14.52 22.65 -0.28
N LYS A 347 13.80 21.79 -1.01
CA LYS A 347 14.40 20.82 -1.94
C LYS A 347 15.14 21.51 -3.10
N GLY A 348 16.37 21.06 -3.40
CA GLY A 348 17.20 21.50 -4.53
C GLY A 348 18.56 20.76 -4.55
N HIS A 349 19.40 20.99 -5.55
CA HIS A 349 20.81 20.56 -5.53
C HIS A 349 21.62 21.47 -4.58
N GLY A 350 22.66 20.94 -3.94
CA GLY A 350 23.50 21.69 -2.99
C GLY A 350 22.76 22.07 -1.71
N ALA A 351 22.84 23.34 -1.30
CA ALA A 351 22.19 23.87 -0.08
C ALA A 351 20.65 23.92 -0.16
N GLY A 352 20.05 23.51 -1.29
CA GLY A 352 18.62 23.62 -1.54
C GLY A 352 18.19 25.04 -1.92
N LYS A 353 16.90 25.24 -2.17
CA LYS A 353 16.35 26.60 -2.33
C LYS A 353 16.21 27.23 -0.95
N ILE A 354 17.03 28.23 -0.64
CA ILE A 354 16.93 29.01 0.59
C ILE A 354 15.90 30.12 0.36
N VAL A 355 14.91 30.20 1.25
CA VAL A 355 13.86 31.22 1.21
C VAL A 355 13.66 31.76 2.61
N GLU A 356 13.70 33.07 2.76
CA GLU A 356 13.32 33.74 4.01
C GLU A 356 11.82 34.02 4.03
N LYS A 357 11.21 33.86 5.21
CA LYS A 357 9.78 34.13 5.41
C LYS A 357 9.55 34.86 6.72
N GLU A 358 8.72 35.88 6.67
CA GLU A 358 8.25 36.56 7.88
C GLU A 358 7.37 35.63 8.72
N ILE A 359 7.60 35.65 10.04
CA ILE A 359 6.91 34.83 11.02
C ILE A 359 5.79 35.68 11.63
N PRO A 360 4.51 35.29 11.47
CA PRO A 360 3.42 35.96 12.16
C PRO A 360 3.63 35.94 13.68
N LYS A 361 3.30 37.03 14.37
CA LYS A 361 3.45 37.17 15.84
C LYS A 361 2.83 35.99 16.62
N SER A 362 1.67 35.52 16.16
CA SER A 362 0.98 34.36 16.76
C SER A 362 1.76 33.05 16.63
N VAL A 363 2.44 32.83 15.49
CA VAL A 363 3.30 31.66 15.28
C VAL A 363 4.54 31.77 16.17
N MET A 364 5.15 32.95 16.24
CA MET A 364 6.31 33.18 17.10
C MET A 364 5.97 32.94 18.58
N ALA A 365 4.80 33.40 19.05
CA ALA A 365 4.37 33.17 20.43
C ALA A 365 4.27 31.67 20.78
N VAL A 366 3.78 30.84 19.85
CA VAL A 366 3.72 29.37 20.03
C VAL A 366 5.11 28.75 20.06
N ILE A 367 6.03 29.21 19.20
CA ILE A 367 7.43 28.76 19.21
C ILE A 367 8.08 29.10 20.55
N GLN A 368 7.94 30.34 21.01
CA GLN A 368 8.51 30.82 22.27
C GLN A 368 7.98 30.05 23.48
N ALA A 369 6.68 29.72 23.50
CA ALA A 369 6.08 28.92 24.56
C ALA A 369 6.68 27.49 24.67
N TYR A 370 7.22 26.96 23.57
CA TYR A 370 7.84 25.63 23.54
C TYR A 370 9.32 25.62 23.98
N LEU A 371 10.05 26.74 23.82
CA LEU A 371 11.50 26.76 24.09
C LEU A 371 11.90 26.29 25.50
N PRO A 372 11.16 26.62 26.58
CA PRO A 372 11.48 26.07 27.91
C PRO A 372 11.35 24.55 27.99
N GLU A 373 10.33 23.96 27.36
CA GLU A 373 10.14 22.51 27.30
C GLU A 373 11.25 21.84 26.50
N ARG A 374 11.64 22.45 25.36
CA ARG A 374 12.78 22.01 24.55
C ARG A 374 14.06 21.93 25.39
N GLU A 375 14.35 22.97 26.17
CA GLU A 375 15.54 23.02 27.03
C GLU A 375 15.55 21.91 28.09
N LEU A 376 14.41 21.61 28.70
CA LEU A 376 14.29 20.48 29.64
C LEU A 376 14.55 19.14 28.96
N ILE A 377 14.07 18.95 27.72
CA ILE A 377 14.33 17.74 26.93
C ILE A 377 15.84 17.64 26.63
N LEU A 378 16.48 18.72 26.23
CA LEU A 378 17.92 18.73 25.95
C LEU A 378 18.77 18.45 27.19
N ARG A 379 18.39 18.96 28.37
CA ARG A 379 19.09 18.63 29.63
C ARG A 379 19.01 17.15 29.98
N LYS A 380 17.88 16.50 29.70
CA LYS A 380 17.66 15.10 30.05
C LYS A 380 18.25 14.12 29.02
N TYR A 381 18.13 14.44 27.74
CA TYR A 381 18.47 13.52 26.64
C TYR A 381 19.72 13.94 25.84
N GLY A 382 20.22 15.17 26.00
CA GLY A 382 21.30 15.75 25.22
C GLY A 382 20.86 16.23 23.83
N ASP A 383 21.65 17.12 23.21
CA ASP A 383 21.43 17.50 21.81
C ASP A 383 21.96 16.42 20.87
N ARG A 384 21.04 15.68 20.25
CA ARG A 384 21.31 14.66 19.23
C ARG A 384 20.79 15.04 17.85
N TYR A 385 20.29 16.26 17.68
CA TYR A 385 19.59 16.70 16.47
C TYR A 385 20.13 18.03 15.93
N HIS A 386 21.38 18.36 16.25
CA HIS A 386 22.12 19.48 15.66
C HIS A 386 21.36 20.81 15.75
N ASP A 387 20.89 21.14 16.96
CA ASP A 387 20.13 22.35 17.26
C ASP A 387 18.80 22.50 16.49
N SER A 388 18.16 21.38 16.15
CA SER A 388 16.81 21.38 15.58
C SER A 388 15.81 22.05 16.52
N LEU A 389 14.84 22.79 15.97
CA LEU A 389 13.80 23.47 16.74
C LEU A 389 13.01 22.44 17.54
N ILE A 390 12.41 21.46 16.86
CA ILE A 390 11.66 20.37 17.51
C ILE A 390 12.64 19.26 17.86
N VAL A 391 12.59 18.77 19.10
CA VAL A 391 13.44 17.67 19.58
C VAL A 391 12.58 16.58 20.23
N PRO A 392 12.81 15.29 19.92
CA PRO A 392 12.07 14.19 20.53
C PRO A 392 12.59 13.84 21.94
N PRO A 393 11.70 13.44 22.86
CA PRO A 393 12.05 13.11 24.24
C PRO A 393 12.54 11.66 24.42
N PHE A 394 13.45 11.18 23.55
CA PHE A 394 13.97 9.80 23.62
C PHE A 394 15.38 9.64 23.05
N TYR A 395 16.02 8.51 23.37
CA TYR A 395 17.38 8.15 22.94
C TYR A 395 17.40 7.68 21.49
N SER A 396 17.41 8.63 20.55
CA SER A 396 17.62 8.37 19.13
C SER A 396 18.33 9.56 18.48
N HIS A 397 18.78 9.40 17.23
CA HIS A 397 19.42 10.43 16.43
C HIS A 397 19.05 10.29 14.93
N GLY A 398 19.32 11.36 14.17
CA GLY A 398 19.21 11.37 12.71
C GLY A 398 17.91 11.97 12.15
N GLU A 399 18.02 12.53 10.94
CA GLU A 399 16.94 13.28 10.28
C GLU A 399 15.69 12.44 10.00
N ARG A 400 15.84 11.15 9.69
CA ARG A 400 14.70 10.26 9.43
C ARG A 400 13.84 10.06 10.68
N THR A 401 14.49 9.94 11.85
CA THR A 401 13.80 9.83 13.14
C THR A 401 13.00 11.08 13.40
N LEU A 402 13.62 12.26 13.20
CA LEU A 402 12.98 13.54 13.41
C LEU A 402 11.81 13.79 12.45
N ASN A 403 11.99 13.43 11.18
CA ASN A 403 10.92 13.45 10.18
C ASN A 403 9.76 12.55 10.64
N THR A 404 10.06 11.32 11.08
CA THR A 404 9.07 10.37 11.60
C THR A 404 8.30 10.98 12.76
N TYR A 405 9.03 11.49 13.75
CA TYR A 405 8.50 12.14 14.94
C TYR A 405 7.55 13.30 14.63
N VAL A 406 7.93 14.25 13.78
CA VAL A 406 7.06 15.37 13.37
C VAL A 406 5.75 14.89 12.73
N GLY A 407 5.79 13.81 11.95
CA GLY A 407 4.57 13.25 11.38
C GLY A 407 3.68 12.59 12.43
N ASN A 408 4.28 11.94 13.43
CA ASN A 408 3.55 11.32 14.53
C ASN A 408 2.87 12.38 15.41
N LEU A 409 3.58 13.47 15.76
CA LEU A 409 3.00 14.61 16.48
C LEU A 409 1.71 15.12 15.83
N ILE A 410 1.75 15.30 14.51
CA ILE A 410 0.59 15.77 13.76
C ILE A 410 -0.53 14.71 13.71
N ALA A 411 -0.17 13.44 13.51
CA ALA A 411 -1.14 12.35 13.47
C ALA A 411 -1.84 12.16 14.83
N GLU A 412 -1.09 12.21 15.92
CA GLU A 412 -1.58 12.07 17.30
C GLU A 412 -2.49 13.25 17.68
N ALA A 413 -2.06 14.49 17.41
CA ALA A 413 -2.89 15.67 17.65
C ALA A 413 -4.22 15.61 16.88
N SER A 414 -4.18 15.16 15.63
CA SER A 414 -5.38 15.06 14.79
C SER A 414 -6.30 13.92 15.25
N ALA A 415 -5.72 12.78 15.63
CA ALA A 415 -6.47 11.62 16.13
C ALA A 415 -7.24 11.93 17.41
N ARG A 416 -6.69 12.76 18.32
CA ARG A 416 -7.40 13.20 19.54
C ARG A 416 -8.66 14.01 19.25
N ALA A 417 -8.72 14.69 18.10
CA ALA A 417 -9.92 15.39 17.64
C ALA A 417 -10.81 14.53 16.73
N GLY A 418 -10.49 13.25 16.52
CA GLY A 418 -11.24 12.36 15.62
C GLY A 418 -11.00 12.64 14.12
N VAL A 419 -9.97 13.42 13.77
CA VAL A 419 -9.69 13.84 12.39
C VAL A 419 -8.43 13.17 11.87
N LYS A 420 -8.50 12.58 10.67
CA LYS A 420 -7.32 11.99 10.02
C LYS A 420 -6.54 13.04 9.22
N ALA A 421 -5.57 13.72 9.83
CA ALA A 421 -4.76 14.71 9.12
C ALA A 421 -3.26 14.38 9.14
N THR A 422 -2.54 14.97 8.18
CA THR A 422 -1.07 14.85 8.02
C THR A 422 -0.48 16.24 7.86
N CYS A 423 0.86 16.36 7.89
CA CYS A 423 1.53 17.65 7.63
C CYS A 423 1.09 18.27 6.29
N HIS A 424 0.87 17.43 5.26
CA HIS A 424 0.37 17.89 3.97
C HIS A 424 -1.09 18.39 4.03
N THR A 425 -1.93 17.82 4.89
CA THR A 425 -3.29 18.31 5.14
C THR A 425 -3.27 19.71 5.75
N PHE A 426 -2.43 19.97 6.74
CA PHE A 426 -2.31 21.31 7.34
C PHE A 426 -1.67 22.33 6.40
N ARG A 427 -0.70 21.91 5.60
CA ARG A 427 -0.19 22.73 4.51
C ARG A 427 -1.29 23.06 3.48
N ARG A 428 -2.25 22.14 3.24
CA ARG A 428 -3.43 22.45 2.42
C ARG A 428 -4.33 23.48 3.08
N PHE A 429 -4.58 23.33 4.37
CA PHE A 429 -5.34 24.31 5.16
C PHE A 429 -4.73 25.71 5.07
N TYR A 430 -3.40 25.85 5.14
CA TYR A 430 -2.71 27.12 4.92
C TYR A 430 -3.03 27.74 3.54
N CYS A 431 -2.88 26.94 2.47
CA CYS A 431 -3.17 27.36 1.10
C CYS A 431 -4.63 27.81 0.93
N MET A 432 -5.58 27.03 1.44
CA MET A 432 -7.00 27.36 1.39
C MET A 432 -7.30 28.65 2.15
N ASN A 433 -6.75 28.85 3.34
CA ASN A 433 -6.97 30.09 4.09
C ASN A 433 -6.48 31.31 3.32
N LEU A 434 -5.36 31.23 2.58
CA LEU A 434 -4.94 32.34 1.74
C LEU A 434 -5.95 32.60 0.60
N LEU A 435 -6.42 31.55 -0.06
CA LEU A 435 -7.40 31.69 -1.15
C LEU A 435 -8.76 32.20 -0.64
N ASP A 436 -9.21 31.73 0.52
CA ASP A 436 -10.50 32.10 1.13
C ASP A 436 -10.47 33.56 1.64
N ASN A 437 -9.28 34.13 1.87
CA ASN A 437 -9.09 35.55 2.18
C ASN A 437 -8.90 36.42 0.90
N GLY A 438 -9.10 35.86 -0.29
CA GLY A 438 -9.08 36.60 -1.55
C GLY A 438 -7.68 36.88 -2.13
N PHE A 439 -6.62 36.22 -1.65
CA PHE A 439 -5.29 36.38 -2.24
C PHE A 439 -5.19 35.72 -3.61
N GLU A 440 -4.54 36.41 -4.56
CA GLU A 440 -4.31 35.90 -5.91
C GLU A 440 -3.44 34.63 -5.93
N LEU A 441 -3.65 33.79 -6.94
CA LEU A 441 -3.00 32.49 -7.05
C LEU A 441 -1.46 32.58 -7.15
N ASP A 442 -0.91 33.64 -7.77
CA ASP A 442 0.53 33.84 -7.82
C ASP A 442 1.11 34.16 -6.43
N THR A 443 0.43 35.01 -5.65
CA THR A 443 0.79 35.30 -4.25
C THR A 443 0.76 34.03 -3.42
N VAL A 444 -0.30 33.21 -3.55
CA VAL A 444 -0.40 31.91 -2.85
C VAL A 444 0.73 30.97 -3.28
N ARG A 445 1.04 30.89 -4.59
CA ARG A 445 2.14 30.07 -5.12
C ARG A 445 3.49 30.47 -4.52
N ARG A 446 3.78 31.78 -4.44
CA ARG A 446 5.01 32.32 -3.82
C ARG A 446 5.06 32.00 -2.33
N MET A 447 3.96 32.20 -1.61
CA MET A 447 3.84 31.89 -0.17
C MET A 447 4.02 30.39 0.14
N MET A 448 3.61 29.53 -0.79
CA MET A 448 3.78 28.09 -0.74
C MET A 448 5.16 27.62 -1.24
N ARG A 449 5.97 28.48 -1.88
CA ARG A 449 7.25 28.08 -2.49
C ARG A 449 7.07 26.93 -3.49
N HIS A 450 6.06 27.03 -4.36
CA HIS A 450 5.87 26.10 -5.46
C HIS A 450 6.56 26.61 -6.73
N SER A 451 7.23 25.71 -7.44
CA SER A 451 7.91 26.03 -8.70
C SER A 451 6.94 26.36 -9.83
N SER A 452 5.68 25.95 -9.73
CA SER A 452 4.68 26.17 -10.77
C SER A 452 3.29 26.38 -10.17
N VAL A 453 2.42 27.05 -10.92
CA VAL A 453 1.02 27.33 -10.53
C VAL A 453 0.22 26.04 -10.51
N GLU A 454 0.50 25.11 -11.43
CA GLU A 454 -0.18 23.82 -11.59
C GLU A 454 -0.05 22.97 -10.33
N ILE A 455 1.11 23.00 -9.65
CA ILE A 455 1.28 22.30 -8.37
C ILE A 455 0.30 22.84 -7.32
N THR A 456 0.09 24.15 -7.29
CA THR A 456 -0.87 24.79 -6.38
C THR A 456 -2.30 24.43 -6.78
N LEU A 457 -2.64 24.52 -8.06
CA LEU A 457 -3.96 24.25 -8.60
C LEU A 457 -4.37 22.78 -8.40
N GLU A 458 -3.52 21.85 -8.88
CA GLU A 458 -3.76 20.42 -8.79
C GLU A 458 -3.74 19.95 -7.34
N SER A 459 -2.82 20.41 -6.48
CA SER A 459 -2.69 19.83 -5.14
C SER A 459 -3.62 20.46 -4.09
N TYR A 460 -4.19 21.63 -4.37
CA TYR A 460 -4.85 22.45 -3.34
C TYR A 460 -6.20 23.08 -3.76
N VAL A 461 -6.40 23.44 -5.03
CA VAL A 461 -7.56 24.27 -5.45
C VAL A 461 -8.69 23.45 -6.07
N CYS A 462 -8.40 22.61 -7.07
CA CYS A 462 -9.42 21.91 -7.88
C CYS A 462 -10.18 20.79 -7.16
N ALA A 463 -10.11 20.70 -5.83
CA ALA A 463 -10.71 19.60 -5.09
C ALA A 463 -11.39 20.04 -3.78
N ASP A 464 -11.50 21.34 -3.48
CA ASP A 464 -12.25 21.80 -2.31
C ASP A 464 -13.75 21.53 -2.55
N PRO A 465 -14.37 20.60 -1.78
CA PRO A 465 -15.77 20.26 -1.98
C PRO A 465 -16.71 21.44 -1.71
N ARG A 466 -16.31 22.40 -0.87
CA ARG A 466 -17.12 23.59 -0.56
C ARG A 466 -17.26 24.47 -1.79
N LYS A 467 -16.16 24.73 -2.50
CA LYS A 467 -16.17 25.60 -3.69
C LYS A 467 -16.93 24.97 -4.85
N LEU A 468 -16.82 23.64 -5.02
CA LEU A 468 -17.62 22.92 -6.01
C LEU A 468 -19.12 22.99 -5.69
N LYS A 469 -19.49 22.83 -4.41
CA LYS A 469 -20.87 22.96 -3.97
C LYS A 469 -21.39 24.38 -4.18
N THR A 470 -20.69 25.41 -3.69
CA THR A 470 -21.06 26.81 -3.90
C THR A 470 -21.18 27.17 -5.39
N ALA A 471 -20.27 26.68 -6.24
CA ALA A 471 -20.36 26.89 -7.67
C ALA A 471 -21.62 26.22 -8.26
N THR A 472 -21.95 25.01 -7.82
CA THR A 472 -23.16 24.31 -8.24
C THR A 472 -24.41 25.05 -7.78
N ASP A 473 -24.46 25.43 -6.50
CA ASP A 473 -25.56 26.19 -5.89
C ASP A 473 -25.75 27.54 -6.62
N SER A 474 -24.67 28.22 -7.01
CA SER A 474 -24.74 29.49 -7.77
C SER A 474 -25.29 29.33 -9.19
N VAL A 475 -25.07 28.18 -9.82
CA VAL A 475 -25.65 27.87 -11.13
C VAL A 475 -27.14 27.60 -10.98
N ASP A 476 -27.53 26.88 -9.93
CA ASP A 476 -28.94 26.59 -9.62
C ASP A 476 -29.71 27.89 -9.32
N ASP A 477 -29.14 28.76 -8.49
CA ASP A 477 -29.68 30.10 -8.18
C ASP A 477 -29.79 30.99 -9.44
N ALA A 478 -28.80 30.97 -10.33
CA ALA A 478 -28.88 31.73 -11.59
C ALA A 478 -29.94 31.20 -12.57
N LEU A 479 -30.29 29.92 -12.49
CA LEU A 479 -31.28 29.29 -13.37
C LEU A 479 -32.71 29.34 -12.79
N PHE A 480 -32.86 29.29 -11.46
CA PHE A 480 -34.15 29.08 -10.80
C PHE A 480 -34.42 30.01 -9.59
N GLY A 481 -33.46 30.86 -9.20
CA GLY A 481 -33.52 31.75 -8.03
C GLY A 481 -34.15 33.11 -8.29
#